data_AF-A0A7H9B224-F1
#
_entry.id   AF-A0A7H9B224-F1
#
_cell.length_a   1.000
_cell.length_b   1.000
_cell.length_c   1.000
_cell.angle_alpha   90.00
_cell.angle_beta   90.00
_cell.angle_gamma   90.00
#
_symmetry.space_group_name_H-M   'P 1'
#
loop_
_entity.id
_entity.type
_entity.pdbx_description
1 polymer ?
#
loop_
_entity_poly.entity_id
_entity_poly.type
_entity_poly.pdbx_seq_one_letter_code
_entity_poly.pdbx_strand_id
1 'polypeptide(L)'
;MLQLCQELYKILIANSAQGKFRLTFAPDQAGITERYFSVNEDQHIEIVCFKKTYISIFEECHNYFFTNGYKNSKCKRNGLTMFQQITNEEPPLYQAPLDMNTYVATIGLLLTTPENKTAINLYLDSVLYKLNDFSGLTNYKAAILQEEATLVGRLLTSSNNKLNKSSSLWCLYRKLYLLLRDAAGTIDYITIFVCSASRHFSNYYCWETVRWFYDVVPTELAKMELFSATKIFCLQNTRDSSSWSALAYMICQKKAKIDFNWHDSIRLQNSLKCGLNFRQIPPGFDVDIEGVACDIAHSINTLTIQDWPPFLCLLSALNALPKNGTLSFLTSWKEEVQAFETVCGPVTFKRRNPIVPINVSNDLMLFRKSKNVGFKKRFLDCLPSQSCKTDSNC
;
A
#
# COMPACT_ATOMS: atom_id res chain seq x y z
N MET A 1 -24.46 -23.05 -10.89
CA MET A 1 -23.21 -22.82 -11.64
C MET A 1 -22.77 -21.40 -11.34
N LEU A 2 -21.50 -21.17 -11.00
CA LEU A 2 -20.96 -19.86 -10.56
C LEU A 2 -20.40 -19.07 -11.75
N GLN A 3 -21.26 -18.77 -12.73
CA GLN A 3 -20.81 -18.23 -14.01
C GLN A 3 -20.20 -16.82 -13.86
N LEU A 4 -20.79 -15.96 -13.05
CA LEU A 4 -20.34 -14.57 -12.90
C LEU A 4 -19.00 -14.49 -12.15
N CYS A 5 -18.84 -15.29 -11.11
CA CYS A 5 -17.58 -15.37 -10.37
C CYS A 5 -16.45 -15.97 -11.23
N GLN A 6 -16.76 -16.93 -12.12
CA GLN A 6 -15.77 -17.47 -13.07
C GLN A 6 -15.37 -16.43 -14.11
N GLU A 7 -16.32 -15.67 -14.63
CA GLU A 7 -16.09 -14.57 -15.57
C GLU A 7 -15.22 -13.48 -14.92
N LEU A 8 -15.55 -13.09 -13.68
CA LEU A 8 -14.74 -12.17 -12.87
C LEU A 8 -13.30 -12.65 -12.73
N TYR A 9 -13.09 -13.92 -12.34
CA TYR A 9 -11.75 -14.49 -12.20
C TYR A 9 -10.95 -14.34 -13.49
N LYS A 10 -11.51 -14.81 -14.61
CA LYS A 10 -10.87 -14.77 -15.93
C LYS A 10 -10.48 -13.34 -16.32
N ILE A 11 -11.35 -12.37 -16.11
CA ILE A 11 -11.08 -10.96 -16.39
C ILE A 11 -9.97 -10.42 -15.50
N LEU A 12 -9.99 -10.75 -14.21
CA LEU A 12 -8.99 -10.29 -13.25
C LEU A 12 -7.61 -10.92 -13.45
N ILE A 13 -7.48 -12.08 -14.10
CA ILE A 13 -6.17 -12.66 -14.43
C ILE A 13 -5.76 -12.44 -15.88
N ALA A 14 -6.70 -12.05 -16.76
CA ALA A 14 -6.42 -11.83 -18.18
C ALA A 14 -5.35 -10.76 -18.40
N ASN A 15 -4.47 -10.98 -19.40
CA ASN A 15 -3.40 -10.05 -19.77
C ASN A 15 -2.50 -9.67 -18.57
N SER A 16 -2.19 -10.62 -17.70
CA SER A 16 -1.31 -10.43 -16.52
C SER A 16 0.07 -9.85 -16.86
N ALA A 17 0.49 -9.93 -18.13
CA ALA A 17 1.80 -9.52 -18.60
C ALA A 17 1.91 -8.08 -19.15
N GLN A 18 0.82 -7.32 -19.34
CA GLN A 18 0.90 -6.02 -20.05
C GLN A 18 -0.01 -4.93 -19.47
N GLY A 19 0.62 -3.80 -19.10
CA GLY A 19 -0.04 -2.51 -18.95
C GLY A 19 -0.63 -2.19 -17.56
N LYS A 20 -1.07 -0.93 -17.42
CA LYS A 20 -1.79 -0.45 -16.23
C LYS A 20 -3.22 -1.00 -16.28
N PHE A 21 -3.55 -1.97 -15.43
CA PHE A 21 -4.91 -2.47 -15.28
C PHE A 21 -5.73 -1.63 -14.31
N ARG A 22 -7.02 -1.44 -14.60
CA ARG A 22 -7.97 -0.76 -13.73
C ARG A 22 -9.31 -1.48 -13.74
N LEU A 23 -9.82 -1.79 -12.54
CA LEU A 23 -11.22 -2.18 -12.35
C LEU A 23 -12.03 -0.96 -11.88
N THR A 24 -13.00 -0.53 -12.68
CA THR A 24 -13.89 0.59 -12.36
C THR A 24 -15.31 0.09 -12.13
N PHE A 25 -15.98 0.68 -11.15
CA PHE A 25 -17.40 0.44 -10.91
C PHE A 25 -18.22 1.65 -11.36
N ALA A 26 -19.23 1.40 -12.19
CA ALA A 26 -20.07 2.44 -12.76
C ALA A 26 -21.57 2.09 -12.66
N PRO A 27 -22.47 3.09 -12.67
CA PRO A 27 -23.90 2.85 -12.86
C PRO A 27 -24.16 2.17 -14.21
N ASP A 28 -25.18 1.32 -14.26
CA ASP A 28 -25.66 0.70 -15.49
C ASP A 28 -26.04 1.79 -16.51
N GLN A 29 -25.72 1.57 -17.79
CA GLN A 29 -25.98 2.53 -18.88
C GLN A 29 -27.04 1.98 -19.84
N ALA A 30 -27.91 2.86 -20.35
CA ALA A 30 -28.90 2.46 -21.35
C ALA A 30 -28.21 1.99 -22.64
N GLY A 31 -28.59 0.82 -23.14
CA GLY A 31 -28.03 0.25 -24.36
C GLY A 31 -26.78 -0.61 -24.19
N ILE A 32 -26.17 -0.66 -23.00
CA ILE A 32 -25.09 -1.60 -22.68
C ILE A 32 -25.70 -2.83 -22.02
N THR A 33 -25.53 -4.00 -22.64
CA THR A 33 -26.08 -5.28 -22.13
C THR A 33 -25.00 -6.19 -21.56
N GLU A 34 -23.75 -5.86 -21.85
CA GLU A 34 -22.56 -6.54 -21.40
C GLU A 34 -22.39 -6.39 -19.89
N ARG A 35 -21.97 -7.47 -19.24
CA ARG A 35 -21.71 -7.49 -17.79
C ARG A 35 -20.48 -6.67 -17.42
N TYR A 36 -19.50 -6.68 -18.32
CA TYR A 36 -18.24 -5.96 -18.24
C TYR A 36 -18.00 -5.23 -19.56
N PHE A 37 -17.53 -3.99 -19.47
CA PHE A 37 -17.07 -3.24 -20.62
C PHE A 37 -15.55 -3.05 -20.53
N SER A 38 -14.83 -3.37 -21.59
CA SER A 38 -13.37 -3.32 -21.63
C SER A 38 -12.90 -2.22 -22.56
N VAL A 39 -12.13 -1.26 -22.02
CA VAL A 39 -11.43 -0.23 -22.78
C VAL A 39 -9.95 -0.59 -22.80
N ASN A 40 -9.35 -0.63 -23.98
CA ASN A 40 -7.93 -0.91 -24.16
C ASN A 40 -7.29 0.19 -25.00
N GLU A 41 -6.48 1.04 -24.36
CA GLU A 41 -5.81 2.20 -24.96
C GLU A 41 -4.35 2.21 -24.51
N ASP A 42 -3.38 2.18 -25.43
CA ASP A 42 -1.96 2.47 -25.17
C ASP A 42 -1.38 1.86 -23.88
N GLN A 43 -1.55 0.54 -23.68
CA GLN A 43 -1.12 -0.20 -22.48
C GLN A 43 -1.91 0.12 -21.21
N HIS A 44 -3.10 0.71 -21.32
CA HIS A 44 -4.08 0.85 -20.27
C HIS A 44 -5.27 -0.05 -20.54
N ILE A 45 -5.56 -0.95 -19.61
CA ILE A 45 -6.75 -1.81 -19.65
C ILE A 45 -7.68 -1.34 -18.54
N GLU A 46 -8.82 -0.76 -18.91
CA GLU A 46 -9.88 -0.43 -17.98
C GLU A 46 -11.07 -1.37 -18.17
N ILE A 47 -11.38 -2.14 -17.13
CA ILE A 47 -12.57 -2.97 -17.04
C ILE A 47 -13.60 -2.23 -16.21
N VAL A 48 -14.75 -1.94 -16.81
CA VAL A 48 -15.91 -1.37 -16.12
C VAL A 48 -16.85 -2.50 -15.72
N CYS A 49 -17.05 -2.68 -14.41
CA CYS A 49 -18.04 -3.56 -13.81
C CYS A 49 -19.26 -2.75 -13.42
N PHE A 50 -20.41 -3.01 -14.06
CA PHE A 50 -21.62 -2.26 -13.78
C PHE A 50 -22.27 -2.68 -12.46
N LYS A 51 -23.05 -1.79 -11.87
CA LYS A 51 -23.70 -2.00 -10.57
C LYS A 51 -24.58 -3.25 -10.56
N LYS A 52 -25.36 -3.52 -11.61
CA LYS A 52 -26.16 -4.75 -11.71
C LYS A 52 -25.27 -5.99 -11.68
N THR A 53 -24.18 -6.00 -12.44
CA THR A 53 -23.20 -7.10 -12.44
C THR A 53 -22.60 -7.33 -11.06
N TYR A 54 -22.17 -6.26 -10.38
CA TYR A 54 -21.63 -6.34 -9.02
C TYR A 54 -22.63 -6.96 -8.03
N ILE A 55 -23.90 -6.54 -8.09
CA ILE A 55 -24.97 -7.10 -7.24
C ILE A 55 -25.22 -8.56 -7.58
N SER A 56 -25.27 -8.93 -8.87
CA SER A 56 -25.45 -10.31 -9.27
C SER A 56 -24.27 -11.21 -8.86
N ILE A 57 -23.03 -10.72 -8.85
CA ILE A 57 -21.89 -11.44 -8.28
C ILE A 57 -22.07 -11.66 -6.78
N PHE A 58 -22.50 -10.61 -6.06
CA PHE A 58 -22.79 -10.71 -4.63
C PHE A 58 -23.86 -11.77 -4.35
N GLU A 59 -24.97 -11.76 -5.09
CA GLU A 59 -26.04 -12.75 -4.96
C GLU A 59 -25.55 -14.16 -5.30
N GLU A 60 -24.83 -14.32 -6.42
CA GLU A 60 -24.33 -15.63 -6.88
C GLU A 60 -23.41 -16.28 -5.83
N CYS A 61 -22.43 -15.54 -5.31
CA CYS A 61 -21.49 -16.08 -4.33
C CYS A 61 -22.15 -16.34 -2.97
N HIS A 62 -23.06 -15.46 -2.51
CA HIS A 62 -23.77 -15.66 -1.24
C HIS A 62 -24.78 -16.80 -1.34
N ASN A 63 -25.51 -16.93 -2.43
CA ASN A 63 -26.44 -18.05 -2.65
C ASN A 63 -25.72 -19.38 -2.72
N TYR A 64 -24.52 -19.42 -3.28
CA TYR A 64 -23.67 -20.62 -3.24
C TYR A 64 -23.36 -21.03 -1.80
N PHE A 65 -22.89 -20.11 -0.96
CA PHE A 65 -22.61 -20.42 0.44
C PHE A 65 -23.87 -20.61 1.29
N PHE A 66 -25.01 -20.02 0.92
CA PHE A 66 -26.27 -20.29 1.60
C PHE A 66 -26.78 -21.71 1.30
N THR A 67 -26.76 -22.09 0.02
CA THR A 67 -27.28 -23.38 -0.47
C THR A 67 -26.34 -24.53 -0.11
N ASN A 68 -25.03 -24.33 -0.24
CA ASN A 68 -24.00 -25.35 -0.05
C ASN A 68 -23.25 -25.22 1.30
N GLY A 69 -23.26 -24.04 1.93
CA GLY A 69 -22.26 -23.61 2.93
C GLY A 69 -22.73 -23.36 4.36
N TYR A 70 -23.94 -23.76 4.75
CA TYR A 70 -24.26 -24.07 6.17
C TYR A 70 -24.37 -25.57 6.48
N LYS A 71 -24.32 -26.43 5.46
CA LYS A 71 -24.32 -27.90 5.67
C LYS A 71 -22.92 -28.46 5.92
N ASN A 72 -21.87 -27.83 5.40
CA ASN A 72 -20.48 -28.27 5.61
C ASN A 72 -19.77 -27.61 6.82
N SER A 73 -20.33 -26.55 7.40
CA SER A 73 -19.72 -25.81 8.52
C SER A 73 -20.09 -26.33 9.92
N LYS A 74 -21.01 -27.29 10.03
CA LYS A 74 -21.14 -28.13 11.24
C LYS A 74 -20.12 -29.27 11.31
N CYS A 75 -19.26 -29.43 10.31
CA CYS A 75 -18.11 -30.32 10.43
C CYS A 75 -16.95 -29.55 11.10
N LYS A 76 -16.84 -29.75 12.42
CA LYS A 76 -15.58 -29.73 13.18
C LYS A 76 -14.84 -28.40 13.30
N ARG A 77 -15.41 -27.47 14.07
CA ARG A 77 -14.56 -26.61 14.92
C ARG A 77 -14.64 -26.88 16.42
N ASN A 78 -15.57 -27.72 16.92
CA ASN A 78 -15.67 -28.04 18.36
C ASN A 78 -16.30 -29.42 18.69
N GLY A 79 -15.94 -30.50 18.00
CA GLY A 79 -16.48 -31.82 18.40
C GLY A 79 -15.78 -32.98 17.74
N LEU A 80 -15.17 -33.82 18.58
CA LEU A 80 -14.72 -35.13 18.17
C LEU A 80 -15.90 -35.90 17.56
N THR A 81 -15.72 -36.47 16.37
CA THR A 81 -16.67 -37.45 15.84
C THR A 81 -16.38 -38.80 16.46
N MET A 82 -17.43 -39.55 16.81
CA MET A 82 -17.42 -40.92 17.39
C MET A 82 -16.51 -41.94 16.65
N PHE A 83 -16.07 -41.64 15.42
CA PHE A 83 -15.05 -42.40 14.68
C PHE A 83 -13.61 -42.21 15.19
N GLN A 84 -13.34 -41.23 16.06
CA GLN A 84 -11.99 -40.92 16.59
C GLN A 84 -11.58 -41.77 17.80
N GLN A 85 -12.43 -42.69 18.27
CA GLN A 85 -12.09 -43.59 19.39
C GLN A 85 -11.45 -44.91 18.95
N ILE A 86 -11.34 -45.19 17.63
CA ILE A 86 -10.97 -46.53 17.14
C ILE A 86 -9.60 -46.56 16.46
N THR A 87 -9.10 -45.43 15.94
CA THR A 87 -7.82 -45.37 15.22
C THR A 87 -6.97 -44.25 15.80
N ASN A 88 -5.93 -44.57 16.58
CA ASN A 88 -4.97 -43.62 17.17
C ASN A 88 -4.08 -42.89 16.12
N GLU A 89 -4.59 -42.67 14.92
CA GLU A 89 -3.90 -41.94 13.86
C GLU A 89 -4.43 -40.51 13.82
N GLU A 90 -3.52 -39.53 13.92
CA GLU A 90 -3.87 -38.13 13.71
C GLU A 90 -4.42 -37.96 12.29
N PRO A 91 -5.67 -37.47 12.10
CA PRO A 91 -6.17 -37.20 10.78
C PRO A 91 -5.37 -36.04 10.18
N PRO A 92 -5.03 -36.07 8.88
CA PRO A 92 -4.51 -34.88 8.23
C PRO A 92 -5.52 -33.74 8.42
N LEU A 93 -5.04 -32.63 8.98
CA LEU A 93 -5.72 -31.34 8.89
C LEU A 93 -6.14 -31.18 7.40
N TYR A 94 -7.42 -30.95 7.11
CA TYR A 94 -8.02 -30.80 5.77
C TYR A 94 -8.40 -32.10 5.03
N GLN A 95 -9.62 -32.62 5.28
CA GLN A 95 -10.21 -33.75 4.53
C GLN A 95 -11.54 -33.40 3.86
N ALA A 96 -11.56 -32.33 3.06
CA ALA A 96 -12.41 -32.28 1.88
C ALA A 96 -11.70 -31.37 0.85
N PRO A 97 -11.48 -31.82 -0.40
CA PRO A 97 -11.01 -30.91 -1.44
C PRO A 97 -12.02 -29.77 -1.55
N LEU A 98 -11.56 -28.53 -1.34
CA LEU A 98 -12.38 -27.38 -1.69
C LEU A 98 -12.60 -27.46 -3.20
N ASP A 99 -13.82 -27.70 -3.63
CA ASP A 99 -14.12 -27.77 -5.05
C ASP A 99 -13.83 -26.42 -5.74
N MET A 100 -13.59 -26.45 -7.05
CA MET A 100 -13.31 -25.24 -7.81
C MET A 100 -14.43 -24.20 -7.70
N ASN A 101 -15.67 -24.64 -7.43
CA ASN A 101 -16.78 -23.73 -7.17
C ASN A 101 -16.57 -22.93 -5.88
N THR A 102 -16.12 -23.57 -4.80
CA THR A 102 -15.84 -22.89 -3.54
C THR A 102 -14.74 -21.86 -3.72
N TYR A 103 -13.63 -22.21 -4.39
CA TYR A 103 -12.58 -21.25 -4.73
C TYR A 103 -13.13 -20.05 -5.51
N VAL A 104 -13.87 -20.30 -6.59
CA VAL A 104 -14.40 -19.23 -7.43
C VAL A 104 -15.43 -18.36 -6.68
N ALA A 105 -16.29 -18.96 -5.85
CA ALA A 105 -17.23 -18.20 -5.02
C ALA A 105 -16.49 -17.26 -4.04
N THR A 106 -15.34 -17.67 -3.50
CA THR A 106 -14.55 -16.79 -2.63
C THR A 106 -14.00 -15.57 -3.37
N ILE A 107 -13.70 -15.66 -4.67
CA ILE A 107 -13.30 -14.49 -5.48
C ILE A 107 -14.44 -13.46 -5.53
N GLY A 108 -15.68 -13.93 -5.73
CA GLY A 108 -16.87 -13.08 -5.62
C GLY A 108 -16.95 -12.41 -4.24
N LEU A 109 -16.70 -13.16 -3.16
CA LEU A 109 -16.67 -12.60 -1.81
C LEU A 109 -15.52 -11.62 -1.56
N LEU A 110 -14.35 -11.79 -2.19
CA LEU A 110 -13.26 -10.81 -2.11
C LEU A 110 -13.67 -9.48 -2.76
N LEU A 111 -14.40 -9.53 -3.88
CA LEU A 111 -14.93 -8.36 -4.57
C LEU A 111 -16.03 -7.64 -3.76
N THR A 112 -16.92 -8.41 -3.14
CA THR A 112 -18.16 -7.83 -2.57
C THR A 112 -18.10 -7.62 -1.06
N THR A 113 -17.29 -8.40 -0.37
CA THR A 113 -17.16 -8.42 1.10
C THR A 113 -15.69 -8.53 1.54
N PRO A 114 -14.82 -7.56 1.16
CA PRO A 114 -13.37 -7.68 1.31
C PRO A 114 -12.86 -7.74 2.75
N GLU A 115 -13.68 -7.41 3.75
CA GLU A 115 -13.32 -7.53 5.18
C GLU A 115 -13.80 -8.83 5.82
N ASN A 116 -14.43 -9.73 5.06
CA ASN A 116 -14.86 -11.03 5.58
C ASN A 116 -13.65 -11.97 5.73
N LYS A 117 -13.11 -12.03 6.95
CA LYS A 117 -11.95 -12.89 7.30
C LYS A 117 -12.18 -14.36 7.00
N THR A 118 -13.41 -14.86 7.15
CA THR A 118 -13.74 -16.26 6.83
C THR A 118 -13.61 -16.51 5.34
N ALA A 119 -14.13 -15.60 4.51
CA ALA A 119 -14.00 -15.69 3.05
C ALA A 119 -12.53 -15.63 2.59
N ILE A 120 -11.73 -14.75 3.20
CA ILE A 120 -10.29 -14.62 2.90
C ILE A 120 -9.53 -15.88 3.30
N ASN A 121 -9.80 -16.43 4.48
CA ASN A 121 -9.14 -17.66 4.91
C ASN A 121 -9.53 -18.83 3.99
N LEU A 122 -10.80 -18.93 3.61
CA LEU A 122 -11.27 -19.96 2.68
C LEU A 122 -10.64 -19.84 1.29
N TYR A 123 -10.51 -18.61 0.79
CA TYR A 123 -9.76 -18.32 -0.44
C TYR A 123 -8.30 -18.77 -0.32
N LEU A 124 -7.63 -18.37 0.75
CA LEU A 124 -6.23 -18.71 0.98
C LEU A 124 -6.03 -20.23 1.12
N ASP A 125 -6.91 -20.91 1.86
CA ASP A 125 -6.89 -22.36 2.00
C ASP A 125 -7.07 -23.05 0.63
N SER A 126 -7.93 -22.51 -0.24
CA SER A 126 -8.09 -22.99 -1.62
C SER A 126 -6.80 -22.84 -2.43
N VAL A 127 -6.15 -21.68 -2.33
CA VAL A 127 -4.88 -21.41 -3.02
C VAL A 127 -3.79 -22.36 -2.53
N LEU A 128 -3.64 -22.52 -1.22
CA LEU A 128 -2.66 -23.43 -0.63
C LEU A 128 -2.93 -24.90 -1.02
N TYR A 129 -4.20 -25.30 -1.07
CA TYR A 129 -4.60 -26.62 -1.56
C TYR A 129 -4.15 -26.83 -3.02
N LYS A 130 -4.49 -25.89 -3.92
CA LYS A 130 -4.02 -25.92 -5.31
C LYS A 130 -2.49 -26.04 -5.41
N LEU A 131 -1.74 -25.36 -4.55
CA LEU A 131 -0.27 -25.42 -4.60
C LEU A 131 0.30 -26.77 -4.14
N ASN A 132 -0.41 -27.50 -3.27
CA ASN A 132 0.02 -28.82 -2.82
C ASN A 132 -0.12 -29.89 -3.91
N ASP A 133 -1.12 -29.76 -4.79
CA ASP A 133 -1.32 -30.66 -5.92
C ASP A 133 -0.13 -30.65 -6.91
N PHE A 134 0.67 -29.57 -6.91
CA PHE A 134 1.87 -29.42 -7.76
C PHE A 134 3.17 -29.46 -6.96
N SER A 135 3.21 -30.31 -5.92
CA SER A 135 4.44 -30.54 -5.14
C SER A 135 5.61 -30.93 -6.08
N GLY A 136 6.71 -30.16 -6.03
CA GLY A 136 7.91 -30.36 -6.86
C GLY A 136 8.01 -29.50 -8.14
N LEU A 137 6.95 -28.81 -8.57
CA LEU A 137 6.96 -27.98 -9.79
C LEU A 137 7.03 -26.47 -9.46
N THR A 138 8.21 -25.99 -9.07
CA THR A 138 8.41 -24.59 -8.61
C THR A 138 7.90 -23.53 -9.59
N ASN A 139 8.16 -23.69 -10.89
CA ASN A 139 7.71 -22.74 -11.91
C ASN A 139 6.17 -22.64 -11.99
N TYR A 140 5.48 -23.77 -11.79
CA TYR A 140 4.02 -23.80 -11.83
C TYR A 140 3.40 -23.14 -10.58
N LYS A 141 4.02 -23.35 -9.40
CA LYS A 141 3.63 -22.65 -8.18
C LYS A 141 3.77 -21.13 -8.33
N ALA A 142 4.88 -20.68 -8.91
CA ALA A 142 5.12 -19.27 -9.18
C ALA A 142 4.05 -18.68 -10.11
N ALA A 143 3.68 -19.38 -11.18
CA ALA A 143 2.64 -18.94 -12.11
C ALA A 143 1.28 -18.78 -11.42
N ILE A 144 0.81 -19.79 -10.66
CA ILE A 144 -0.43 -19.67 -9.88
C ILE A 144 -0.35 -18.47 -8.94
N LEU A 145 0.70 -18.37 -8.15
CA LEU A 145 0.83 -17.30 -7.15
C LEU A 145 0.89 -15.91 -7.80
N GLN A 146 1.47 -15.80 -9.00
CA GLN A 146 1.48 -14.56 -9.76
C GLN A 146 0.07 -14.19 -10.22
N GLU A 147 -0.74 -15.15 -10.67
CA GLU A 147 -2.16 -14.92 -11.00
C GLU A 147 -2.96 -14.47 -9.78
N GLU A 148 -2.83 -15.17 -8.64
CA GLU A 148 -3.56 -14.83 -7.42
C GLU A 148 -3.14 -13.46 -6.86
N ALA A 149 -1.84 -13.14 -6.90
CA ALA A 149 -1.34 -11.84 -6.48
C ALA A 149 -1.75 -10.71 -7.43
N THR A 150 -1.80 -10.98 -8.74
CA THR A 150 -2.32 -10.06 -9.76
C THR A 150 -3.81 -9.79 -9.53
N LEU A 151 -4.60 -10.83 -9.27
CA LEU A 151 -6.03 -10.71 -8.97
C LEU A 151 -6.26 -9.79 -7.77
N VAL A 152 -5.58 -10.05 -6.65
CA VAL A 152 -5.72 -9.22 -5.44
C VAL A 152 -5.19 -7.80 -5.69
N GLY A 153 -4.07 -7.64 -6.39
CA GLY A 153 -3.53 -6.33 -6.80
C GLY A 153 -4.52 -5.51 -7.64
N ARG A 154 -5.26 -6.15 -8.55
CA ARG A 154 -6.30 -5.51 -9.37
C ARG A 154 -7.54 -5.11 -8.56
N LEU A 155 -7.91 -5.88 -7.53
CA LEU A 155 -8.93 -5.45 -6.56
C LEU A 155 -8.46 -4.22 -5.76
N LEU A 156 -7.20 -4.23 -5.31
CA LEU A 156 -6.59 -3.14 -4.54
C LEU A 156 -6.39 -1.85 -5.34
N THR A 157 -6.32 -1.93 -6.67
CA THR A 157 -6.21 -0.75 -7.57
C THR A 157 -7.55 -0.31 -8.15
N SER A 158 -8.65 -0.94 -7.73
CA SER A 158 -9.99 -0.62 -8.23
C SER A 158 -10.51 0.75 -7.80
N SER A 159 -11.52 1.27 -8.52
CA SER A 159 -12.18 2.53 -8.17
C SER A 159 -13.08 2.45 -6.93
N ASN A 160 -13.28 1.25 -6.36
CA ASN A 160 -14.10 1.06 -5.17
C ASN A 160 -13.26 1.18 -3.90
N ASN A 161 -13.53 2.22 -3.13
CA ASN A 161 -12.83 2.52 -1.88
C ASN A 161 -12.91 1.39 -0.83
N LYS A 162 -13.96 0.56 -0.85
CA LYS A 162 -14.06 -0.60 0.06
C LYS A 162 -13.02 -1.67 -0.27
N LEU A 163 -12.61 -1.78 -1.53
CA LEU A 163 -11.57 -2.70 -1.99
C LEU A 163 -10.18 -2.08 -1.85
N ASN A 164 -9.99 -0.89 -2.44
CA ASN A 164 -8.69 -0.19 -2.47
C ASN A 164 -8.12 0.12 -1.07
N LYS A 165 -9.00 0.34 -0.08
CA LYS A 165 -8.62 0.57 1.33
C LYS A 165 -8.93 -0.63 2.23
N SER A 166 -9.10 -1.82 1.66
CA SER A 166 -9.36 -3.00 2.48
C SER A 166 -8.09 -3.44 3.21
N SER A 167 -8.12 -3.31 4.54
CA SER A 167 -7.02 -3.77 5.39
C SER A 167 -6.73 -5.26 5.22
N SER A 168 -7.81 -6.03 5.03
CA SER A 168 -7.74 -7.49 4.91
C SER A 168 -7.21 -7.92 3.53
N LEU A 169 -7.54 -7.21 2.44
CA LEU A 169 -6.94 -7.45 1.12
C LEU A 169 -5.45 -7.07 1.08
N TRP A 170 -5.04 -5.96 1.70
CA TRP A 170 -3.61 -5.61 1.81
C TRP A 170 -2.84 -6.67 2.61
N CYS A 171 -3.43 -7.21 3.67
CA CYS A 171 -2.86 -8.33 4.42
C CYS A 171 -2.75 -9.61 3.56
N LEU A 172 -3.80 -9.92 2.78
CA LEU A 172 -3.77 -11.06 1.86
C LEU A 172 -2.69 -10.88 0.78
N TYR A 173 -2.54 -9.68 0.23
CA TYR A 173 -1.51 -9.36 -0.76
C TYR A 173 -0.09 -9.59 -0.21
N ARG A 174 0.19 -9.19 1.04
CA ARG A 174 1.47 -9.48 1.72
C ARG A 174 1.72 -10.98 1.87
N LYS A 175 0.70 -11.77 2.20
CA LYS A 175 0.79 -13.24 2.27
C LYS A 175 1.11 -13.86 0.92
N LEU A 176 0.41 -13.43 -0.14
CA LEU A 176 0.63 -13.90 -1.51
C LEU A 176 2.03 -13.55 -2.01
N TYR A 177 2.54 -12.35 -1.69
CA TYR A 177 3.91 -11.96 -2.01
C TYR A 177 4.95 -12.87 -1.34
N LEU A 178 4.77 -13.22 -0.06
CA LEU A 178 5.67 -14.14 0.65
C LEU A 178 5.67 -15.53 0.02
N LEU A 179 4.50 -16.06 -0.33
CA LEU A 179 4.38 -17.34 -1.04
C LEU A 179 5.03 -17.27 -2.43
N LEU A 180 4.77 -16.20 -3.18
CA LEU A 180 5.33 -16.01 -4.52
C LEU A 180 6.86 -15.99 -4.48
N ARG A 181 7.43 -15.32 -3.47
CA ARG A 181 8.86 -15.32 -3.23
C ARG A 181 9.41 -16.70 -2.89
N ASP A 182 8.70 -17.50 -2.08
CA ASP A 182 9.07 -18.90 -1.76
C ASP A 182 9.14 -19.75 -3.04
N ALA A 183 8.25 -19.47 -3.98
CA ALA A 183 8.22 -20.08 -5.30
C ALA A 183 9.18 -19.43 -6.32
N ALA A 184 10.06 -18.51 -5.90
CA ALA A 184 10.96 -17.75 -6.79
C ALA A 184 10.26 -16.97 -7.92
N GLY A 185 8.99 -16.60 -7.72
CA GLY A 185 8.23 -15.77 -8.65
C GLY A 185 8.45 -14.27 -8.42
N THR A 186 7.95 -13.46 -9.36
CA THR A 186 8.05 -11.99 -9.33
C THR A 186 6.69 -11.35 -9.55
N ILE A 187 6.53 -10.13 -9.03
CA ILE A 187 5.34 -9.30 -9.23
C ILE A 187 5.74 -7.84 -9.30
N ASP A 188 5.09 -7.09 -10.19
CA ASP A 188 5.21 -5.63 -10.25
C ASP A 188 4.37 -4.97 -9.15
N TYR A 189 4.89 -5.03 -7.92
CA TYR A 189 4.25 -4.41 -6.77
C TYR A 189 4.31 -2.87 -6.80
N ILE A 190 5.30 -2.27 -7.50
CA ILE A 190 5.45 -0.82 -7.60
C ILE A 190 4.27 -0.21 -8.34
N THR A 191 3.89 -0.79 -9.50
CA THR A 191 2.73 -0.33 -10.24
C THR A 191 1.45 -0.45 -9.42
N ILE A 192 1.28 -1.54 -8.66
CA ILE A 192 0.11 -1.71 -7.76
C ILE A 192 0.06 -0.59 -6.72
N PHE A 193 1.18 -0.25 -6.07
CA PHE A 193 1.23 0.81 -5.07
C PHE A 193 0.94 2.18 -5.66
N VAL A 194 1.58 2.52 -6.78
CA VAL A 194 1.38 3.82 -7.45
C VAL A 194 -0.06 3.95 -7.94
N CYS A 195 -0.62 2.92 -8.57
CA CYS A 195 -2.01 2.92 -9.03
C CYS A 195 -2.98 3.04 -7.86
N SER A 196 -2.78 2.28 -6.78
CA SER A 196 -3.64 2.33 -5.60
C SER A 196 -3.61 3.70 -4.92
N ALA A 197 -2.41 4.24 -4.69
CA ALA A 197 -2.24 5.54 -4.03
C ALA A 197 -2.78 6.70 -4.89
N SER A 198 -2.65 6.63 -6.22
CA SER A 198 -3.21 7.62 -7.14
C SER A 198 -4.74 7.67 -7.11
N ARG A 199 -5.41 6.57 -6.73
CA ARG A 199 -6.87 6.49 -6.67
C ARG A 199 -7.45 7.09 -5.41
N HIS A 200 -6.73 6.97 -4.31
CA HIS A 200 -7.21 7.44 -3.03
C HIS A 200 -6.13 8.25 -2.33
N PHE A 201 -6.38 9.56 -2.27
CA PHE A 201 -5.55 10.50 -1.51
C PHE A 201 -5.33 10.00 -0.08
N SER A 202 -4.08 9.97 0.36
CA SER A 202 -3.68 9.48 1.68
C SER A 202 -4.21 8.08 2.01
N ASN A 203 -4.05 7.14 1.07
CA ASN A 203 -4.34 5.72 1.31
C ASN A 203 -3.32 5.11 2.30
N TYR A 204 -3.60 5.22 3.60
CA TYR A 204 -2.68 4.76 4.63
C TYR A 204 -2.39 3.24 4.54
N TYR A 205 -3.36 2.41 4.13
CA TYR A 205 -3.14 0.96 4.03
C TYR A 205 -2.15 0.60 2.93
N CYS A 206 -2.23 1.29 1.79
CA CYS A 206 -1.27 1.16 0.70
C CYS A 206 0.13 1.58 1.18
N TRP A 207 0.25 2.77 1.77
CA TRP A 207 1.54 3.30 2.22
C TRP A 207 2.17 2.53 3.39
N GLU A 208 1.36 1.95 4.26
CA GLU A 208 1.83 1.03 5.31
C GLU A 208 2.34 -0.28 4.69
N THR A 209 1.67 -0.79 3.65
CA THR A 209 2.16 -1.95 2.90
C THR A 209 3.46 -1.64 2.15
N VAL A 210 3.60 -0.42 1.59
CA VAL A 210 4.85 0.04 0.96
C VAL A 210 6.02 0.01 1.96
N ARG A 211 5.83 0.49 3.19
CA ARG A 211 6.86 0.40 4.26
C ARG A 211 7.21 -1.04 4.56
N TRP A 212 6.21 -1.90 4.70
CA TRP A 212 6.43 -3.32 4.94
C TRP A 212 7.23 -3.97 3.79
N PHE A 213 6.92 -3.64 2.53
CA PHE A 213 7.67 -4.14 1.38
C PHE A 213 9.11 -3.65 1.42
N TYR A 214 9.34 -2.37 1.70
CA TYR A 214 10.68 -1.79 1.79
C TYR A 214 11.59 -2.50 2.81
N ASP A 215 11.04 -2.99 3.92
CA ASP A 215 11.81 -3.76 4.91
C ASP A 215 12.04 -5.22 4.50
N VAL A 216 11.10 -5.81 3.74
CA VAL A 216 11.08 -7.26 3.47
C VAL A 216 11.68 -7.62 2.11
N VAL A 217 11.75 -6.70 1.14
CA VAL A 217 12.37 -6.95 -0.17
C VAL A 217 13.84 -7.37 -0.01
N PRO A 218 14.30 -8.38 -0.78
CA PRO A 218 15.57 -9.04 -0.51
C PRO A 218 16.80 -8.25 -0.97
N THR A 219 16.68 -7.41 -1.99
CA THR A 219 17.81 -6.77 -2.67
C THR A 219 17.83 -5.26 -2.42
N GLU A 220 19.03 -4.69 -2.35
CA GLU A 220 19.21 -3.23 -2.31
C GLU A 220 18.63 -2.56 -3.55
N LEU A 221 18.74 -3.19 -4.72
CA LEU A 221 18.13 -2.71 -5.96
C LEU A 221 16.61 -2.54 -5.83
N ALA A 222 15.90 -3.54 -5.30
CA ALA A 222 14.45 -3.45 -5.07
C ALA A 222 14.09 -2.36 -4.05
N LYS A 223 14.92 -2.17 -3.00
CA LYS A 223 14.74 -1.06 -2.04
C LYS A 223 14.91 0.30 -2.73
N MET A 224 15.94 0.45 -3.56
CA MET A 224 16.22 1.67 -4.32
C MET A 224 15.10 1.99 -5.32
N GLU A 225 14.57 1.00 -6.03
CA GLU A 225 13.45 1.18 -6.95
C GLU A 225 12.19 1.62 -6.22
N LEU A 226 11.85 0.97 -5.10
CA LEU A 226 10.70 1.32 -4.28
C LEU A 226 10.85 2.72 -3.65
N PHE A 227 12.05 3.06 -3.18
CA PHE A 227 12.40 4.39 -2.68
C PHE A 227 12.22 5.45 -3.76
N SER A 228 12.77 5.21 -4.96
CA SER A 228 12.71 6.14 -6.08
C SER A 228 11.27 6.37 -6.54
N ALA A 229 10.48 5.31 -6.69
CA ALA A 229 9.07 5.39 -7.03
C ALA A 229 8.26 6.16 -5.96
N THR A 230 8.53 5.92 -4.68
CA THR A 230 7.89 6.63 -3.57
C THR A 230 8.26 8.12 -3.57
N LYS A 231 9.53 8.46 -3.79
CA LYS A 231 10.01 9.85 -3.89
C LYS A 231 9.32 10.58 -5.04
N ILE A 232 9.28 9.97 -6.24
CA ILE A 232 8.60 10.53 -7.41
C ILE A 232 7.13 10.78 -7.11
N PHE A 233 6.44 9.80 -6.52
CA PHE A 233 5.02 9.95 -6.15
C PHE A 233 4.81 11.12 -5.18
N CYS A 234 5.64 11.25 -4.14
CA CYS A 234 5.55 12.32 -3.16
C CYS A 234 5.69 13.70 -3.79
N LEU A 235 6.65 13.87 -4.70
CA LEU A 235 6.90 15.12 -5.40
C LEU A 235 5.74 15.51 -6.33
N GLN A 236 5.07 14.53 -6.94
CA GLN A 236 3.86 14.74 -7.74
C GLN A 236 2.61 15.00 -6.87
N ASN A 237 2.63 14.58 -5.60
CA ASN A 237 1.48 14.62 -4.69
C ASN A 237 1.85 15.30 -3.35
N THR A 238 2.17 16.59 -3.40
CA THR A 238 2.68 17.37 -2.25
C THR A 238 1.75 17.38 -1.02
N ARG A 239 0.46 17.11 -1.22
CA ARG A 239 -0.55 17.06 -0.16
C ARG A 239 -0.66 15.70 0.52
N ASP A 240 -0.17 14.63 -0.08
CA ASP A 240 -0.44 13.27 0.41
C ASP A 240 0.40 12.96 1.67
N SER A 241 -0.20 13.18 2.82
CA SER A 241 0.49 13.00 4.10
C SER A 241 0.98 11.58 4.34
N SER A 242 0.29 10.56 3.79
CA SER A 242 0.68 9.16 3.97
C SER A 242 1.90 8.81 3.12
N SER A 243 1.98 9.30 1.88
CA SER A 243 3.16 9.08 1.02
C SER A 243 4.40 9.73 1.60
N TRP A 244 4.31 11.00 2.01
CA TRP A 244 5.42 11.73 2.62
C TRP A 244 5.86 11.10 3.95
N SER A 245 4.92 10.58 4.73
CA SER A 245 5.24 9.82 5.94
C SER A 245 5.96 8.49 5.62
N ALA A 246 5.61 7.81 4.52
CA ALA A 246 6.33 6.63 4.06
C ALA A 246 7.73 6.95 3.53
N LEU A 247 7.90 8.06 2.79
CA LEU A 247 9.22 8.51 2.36
C LEU A 247 10.11 8.85 3.56
N ALA A 248 9.58 9.57 4.55
CA ALA A 248 10.29 9.87 5.80
C ALA A 248 10.73 8.59 6.52
N TYR A 249 9.86 7.57 6.57
CA TYR A 249 10.19 6.27 7.13
C TYR A 249 11.40 5.63 6.41
N MET A 250 11.41 5.63 5.07
CA MET A 250 12.49 5.06 4.27
C MET A 250 13.82 5.81 4.47
N ILE A 251 13.79 7.15 4.51
CA ILE A 251 14.97 8.00 4.74
C ILE A 251 15.57 7.72 6.13
N CYS A 252 14.70 7.60 7.15
CA CYS A 252 15.12 7.48 8.55
C CYS A 252 15.29 6.04 9.04
N GLN A 253 15.23 5.04 8.15
CA GLN A 253 15.19 3.62 8.49
C GLN A 253 16.35 3.19 9.41
N LYS A 254 17.55 3.76 9.24
CA LYS A 254 18.74 3.47 10.08
C LYS A 254 18.53 3.72 11.59
N LYS A 255 17.57 4.58 11.97
CA LYS A 255 17.26 4.90 13.39
C LYS A 255 16.00 4.20 13.92
N ALA A 256 15.21 3.53 13.08
CA ALA A 256 13.89 3.05 13.47
C ALA A 256 13.63 1.60 13.02
N LYS A 257 13.58 0.70 14.01
CA LYS A 257 12.64 -0.44 14.07
C LYS A 257 12.42 -1.22 12.76
N ILE A 258 13.49 -1.73 12.14
CA ILE A 258 13.38 -2.81 11.13
C ILE A 258 12.58 -4.00 11.72
N ASP A 259 12.66 -4.17 13.04
CA ASP A 259 12.01 -5.23 13.80
C ASP A 259 10.53 -5.39 13.50
N PHE A 260 9.71 -4.33 13.43
CA PHE A 260 8.26 -4.53 13.42
C PHE A 260 7.76 -5.23 12.13
N ASN A 261 8.08 -4.67 10.97
CA ASN A 261 7.63 -5.22 9.69
C ASN A 261 8.32 -6.56 9.38
N TRP A 262 9.57 -6.70 9.81
CA TRP A 262 10.29 -7.97 9.74
C TRP A 262 9.63 -9.06 10.58
N HIS A 263 9.34 -8.82 11.86
CA HIS A 263 8.64 -9.77 12.73
C HIS A 263 7.23 -10.09 12.21
N ASP A 264 6.52 -9.10 11.65
CA ASP A 264 5.24 -9.36 11.01
C ASP A 264 5.40 -10.28 9.79
N SER A 265 6.46 -10.10 9.00
CA SER A 265 6.75 -11.00 7.87
C SER A 265 7.01 -12.43 8.33
N ILE A 266 7.77 -12.63 9.41
CA ILE A 266 8.02 -13.96 10.02
C ILE A 266 6.70 -14.55 10.52
N ARG A 267 5.88 -13.77 11.24
CA ARG A 267 4.56 -14.19 11.72
C ARG A 267 3.67 -14.67 10.56
N LEU A 268 3.67 -13.95 9.44
CA LEU A 268 2.91 -14.33 8.24
C LEU A 268 3.46 -15.62 7.62
N GLN A 269 4.77 -15.77 7.46
CA GLN A 269 5.39 -17.00 6.93
C GLN A 269 5.05 -18.22 7.78
N ASN A 270 5.16 -18.11 9.11
CA ASN A 270 4.80 -19.17 10.04
C ASN A 270 3.33 -19.58 9.89
N SER A 271 2.43 -18.61 9.71
CA SER A 271 1.01 -18.88 9.47
C SER A 271 0.73 -19.60 8.14
N LEU A 272 1.63 -19.45 7.17
CA LEU A 272 1.52 -20.02 5.83
C LEU A 272 2.27 -21.35 5.67
N LYS A 273 3.10 -21.73 6.66
CA LYS A 273 4.05 -22.86 6.57
C LYS A 273 4.99 -22.75 5.36
N CYS A 274 5.39 -21.52 4.98
CA CYS A 274 6.35 -21.30 3.89
C CYS A 274 7.71 -21.94 4.20
N GLY A 275 8.39 -22.44 3.18
CA GLY A 275 9.75 -23.01 3.30
C GLY A 275 10.85 -21.96 3.42
N LEU A 276 10.52 -20.67 3.26
CA LEU A 276 11.46 -19.56 3.34
C LEU A 276 12.14 -19.51 4.71
N ASN A 277 13.44 -19.79 4.72
CA ASN A 277 14.32 -19.54 5.84
C ASN A 277 14.78 -18.07 5.82
N PHE A 278 13.92 -17.15 6.25
CA PHE A 278 14.33 -15.77 6.53
C PHE A 278 15.17 -15.71 7.80
N ARG A 279 16.39 -16.24 7.72
CA ARG A 279 17.32 -16.28 8.87
C ARG A 279 18.05 -14.96 9.06
N GLN A 280 17.99 -14.07 8.08
CA GLN A 280 18.73 -12.81 8.08
C GLN A 280 17.84 -11.67 7.62
N ILE A 281 17.89 -10.58 8.38
CA ILE A 281 17.29 -9.29 8.04
C ILE A 281 17.89 -8.85 6.69
N PRO A 282 17.09 -8.42 5.70
CA PRO A 282 17.61 -7.95 4.42
C PRO A 282 18.60 -6.80 4.62
N PRO A 283 19.62 -6.68 3.76
CA PRO A 283 20.62 -5.62 3.88
C PRO A 283 19.96 -4.25 3.96
N GLY A 284 20.49 -3.38 4.82
CA GLY A 284 20.06 -1.99 4.89
C GLY A 284 20.33 -1.29 3.56
N PHE A 285 19.50 -0.31 3.20
CA PHE A 285 19.79 0.57 2.07
C PHE A 285 20.37 1.88 2.63
N ASP A 286 21.56 2.26 2.16
CA ASP A 286 22.15 3.53 2.55
C ASP A 286 21.56 4.67 1.71
N VAL A 287 20.65 5.43 2.33
CA VAL A 287 20.07 6.61 1.71
C VAL A 287 21.01 7.79 1.95
N ASP A 288 21.38 8.51 0.88
CA ASP A 288 21.98 9.83 0.99
C ASP A 288 20.95 10.83 1.57
N ILE A 289 20.88 10.88 2.90
CA ILE A 289 19.90 11.70 3.63
C ILE A 289 20.11 13.18 3.32
N GLU A 290 21.35 13.63 3.15
CA GLU A 290 21.68 15.03 2.88
C GLU A 290 21.23 15.42 1.46
N GLY A 291 21.58 14.62 0.45
CA GLY A 291 21.12 14.82 -0.92
C GLY A 291 19.59 14.82 -1.01
N VAL A 292 18.92 13.88 -0.35
CA VAL A 292 17.46 13.83 -0.32
C VAL A 292 16.85 15.05 0.39
N ALA A 293 17.43 15.51 1.48
CA ALA A 293 16.98 16.73 2.17
C ALA A 293 17.12 17.97 1.27
N CYS A 294 18.25 18.10 0.56
CA CYS A 294 18.48 19.15 -0.43
C CYS A 294 17.46 19.10 -1.57
N ASP A 295 17.14 17.91 -2.10
CA ASP A 295 16.14 17.73 -3.17
C ASP A 295 14.73 18.13 -2.72
N ILE A 296 14.34 17.76 -1.49
CA ILE A 296 13.05 18.14 -0.92
C ILE A 296 12.99 19.65 -0.73
N ALA A 297 14.03 20.27 -0.17
CA ALA A 297 14.11 21.72 0.02
C ALA A 297 14.08 22.48 -1.32
N HIS A 298 14.81 22.00 -2.32
CA HIS A 298 14.78 22.53 -3.68
C HIS A 298 13.37 22.47 -4.26
N SER A 299 12.69 21.32 -4.15
CA SER A 299 11.32 21.14 -4.63
C SER A 299 10.32 22.05 -3.92
N ILE A 300 10.46 22.26 -2.60
CA ILE A 300 9.64 23.20 -1.82
C ILE A 300 9.74 24.62 -2.37
N ASN A 301 10.94 25.04 -2.74
CA ASN A 301 11.20 26.36 -3.31
C ASN A 301 10.65 26.45 -4.75
N THR A 302 11.07 25.54 -5.63
CA THR A 302 10.75 25.56 -7.06
C THR A 302 9.25 25.49 -7.31
N LEU A 303 8.53 24.63 -6.57
CA LEU A 303 7.08 24.47 -6.74
C LEU A 303 6.25 25.41 -5.85
N THR A 304 6.90 26.21 -5.00
CA THR A 304 6.25 27.07 -4.00
C THR A 304 5.21 26.29 -3.20
N ILE A 305 5.65 25.18 -2.58
CA ILE A 305 4.78 24.23 -1.87
C ILE A 305 4.06 24.94 -0.71
N GLN A 306 2.76 24.70 -0.58
CA GLN A 306 1.88 25.32 0.43
C GLN A 306 1.29 24.32 1.40
N ASP A 307 1.81 23.10 1.42
CA ASP A 307 1.30 22.02 2.22
C ASP A 307 2.40 21.54 3.17
N TRP A 308 2.00 21.14 4.38
CA TRP A 308 2.93 20.75 5.44
C TRP A 308 3.67 19.41 5.26
N PRO A 309 3.14 18.37 4.57
CA PRO A 309 3.79 17.05 4.51
C PRO A 309 5.25 17.03 4.03
N PRO A 310 5.66 17.78 2.98
CA PRO A 310 7.05 17.82 2.54
C PRO A 310 7.99 18.38 3.60
N PHE A 311 7.54 19.41 4.34
CA PHE A 311 8.31 19.99 5.45
C PHE A 311 8.45 19.01 6.63
N LEU A 312 7.42 18.20 6.92
CA LEU A 312 7.54 17.14 7.93
C LEU A 312 8.56 16.08 7.53
N CYS A 313 8.52 15.64 6.27
CA CYS A 313 9.50 14.68 5.76
C CYS A 313 10.92 15.25 5.83
N LEU A 314 11.09 16.52 5.45
CA LEU A 314 12.37 17.23 5.57
C LEU A 314 12.84 17.29 7.03
N LEU A 315 11.94 17.59 7.98
CA LEU A 315 12.27 17.66 9.40
C LEU A 315 12.74 16.30 9.93
N SER A 316 12.07 15.21 9.52
CA SER A 316 12.51 13.84 9.83
C SER A 316 13.90 13.56 9.26
N ALA A 317 14.16 13.94 8.01
CA ALA A 317 15.47 13.78 7.38
C ALA A 317 16.57 14.55 8.14
N LEU A 318 16.34 15.81 8.50
CA LEU A 318 17.31 16.60 9.26
C LEU A 318 17.59 16.04 10.66
N ASN A 319 16.57 15.52 11.34
CA ASN A 319 16.76 14.84 12.63
C ASN A 319 17.53 13.51 12.49
N ALA A 320 17.58 12.94 11.29
CA ALA A 320 18.39 11.77 11.00
C ALA A 320 19.87 12.10 10.74
N LEU A 321 20.18 13.30 10.21
CA LEU A 321 21.54 13.74 9.92
C LEU A 321 22.45 13.83 11.16
N PRO A 322 23.78 13.66 10.99
CA PRO A 322 24.76 14.01 12.01
C PRO A 322 24.70 15.52 12.34
N LYS A 323 24.92 15.89 13.61
CA LYS A 323 24.74 17.26 14.13
C LYS A 323 25.65 18.35 13.51
N ASN A 324 26.58 17.98 12.63
CA ASN A 324 27.63 18.87 12.16
C ASN A 324 27.35 19.47 10.76
N GLY A 325 26.27 19.07 10.09
CA GLY A 325 25.89 19.60 8.78
C GLY A 325 25.00 20.82 8.90
N THR A 326 25.50 22.00 8.51
CA THR A 326 24.64 23.18 8.28
C THR A 326 24.26 23.21 6.81
N LEU A 327 22.97 23.06 6.50
CA LEU A 327 22.48 23.11 5.12
C LEU A 327 22.21 24.55 4.71
N SER A 328 22.77 24.98 3.58
CA SER A 328 22.72 26.37 3.08
C SER A 328 21.30 26.90 2.90
N PHE A 329 20.34 26.05 2.51
CA PHE A 329 18.95 26.46 2.33
C PHE A 329 18.29 26.95 3.63
N LEU A 330 18.77 26.53 4.80
CA LEU A 330 18.23 26.98 6.08
C LEU A 330 18.48 28.47 6.32
N THR A 331 19.68 28.95 5.96
CA THR A 331 20.03 30.37 6.03
C THR A 331 19.18 31.17 5.07
N SER A 332 19.06 30.71 3.81
CA SER A 332 18.22 31.35 2.80
C SER A 332 16.75 31.45 3.22
N TRP A 333 16.18 30.40 3.83
CA TRP A 333 14.80 30.44 4.33
C TRP A 333 14.61 31.39 5.51
N LYS A 334 15.61 31.53 6.40
CA LYS A 334 15.56 32.52 7.49
C LYS A 334 15.52 33.94 6.93
N GLU A 335 16.40 34.25 5.98
CA GLU A 335 16.45 35.55 5.31
C GLU A 335 15.14 35.85 4.56
N GLU A 336 14.58 34.87 3.86
CA GLU A 336 13.31 35.01 3.14
C GLU A 336 12.14 35.29 4.09
N VAL A 337 12.05 34.58 5.22
CA VAL A 337 11.04 34.83 6.25
C VAL A 337 11.18 36.24 6.82
N GLN A 338 12.40 36.66 7.19
CA GLN A 338 12.65 38.00 7.72
C GLN A 338 12.29 39.10 6.73
N ALA A 339 12.67 38.95 5.46
CA ALA A 339 12.34 39.89 4.40
C ALA A 339 10.82 39.99 4.18
N PHE A 340 10.11 38.85 4.20
CA PHE A 340 8.65 38.84 4.12
C PHE A 340 8.01 39.55 5.30
N GLU A 341 8.45 39.27 6.53
CA GLU A 341 7.87 39.87 7.74
C GLU A 341 8.10 41.38 7.83
N THR A 342 9.22 41.87 7.29
CA THR A 342 9.51 43.31 7.18
C THR A 342 8.50 44.03 6.29
N VAL A 343 8.05 43.39 5.20
CA VAL A 343 7.15 44.01 4.22
C VAL A 343 5.67 43.76 4.55
N CYS A 344 5.33 42.56 4.98
CA CYS A 344 3.94 42.11 5.13
C CYS A 344 3.47 42.01 6.60
N GLY A 345 4.35 42.28 7.56
CA GLY A 345 4.11 42.04 8.98
C GLY A 345 4.39 40.59 9.39
N PRO A 346 4.34 40.31 10.71
CA PRO A 346 4.70 39.00 11.24
C PRO A 346 3.79 37.89 10.70
N VAL A 347 4.38 36.75 10.36
CA VAL A 347 3.67 35.52 10.03
C VAL A 347 2.93 35.04 11.27
N THR A 348 1.62 34.86 11.12
CA THR A 348 0.73 34.37 12.18
C THR A 348 0.17 32.99 11.83
N PHE A 349 -0.26 32.25 12.85
CA PHE A 349 -0.75 30.88 12.69
C PHE A 349 -2.12 30.68 13.33
N LYS A 350 -2.99 29.93 12.67
CA LYS A 350 -4.23 29.38 13.24
C LYS A 350 -4.14 27.86 13.24
N ARG A 351 -4.16 27.23 14.42
CA ARG A 351 -3.99 25.77 14.56
C ARG A 351 -2.75 25.25 13.82
N ARG A 352 -1.62 25.96 13.96
CA ARG A 352 -0.34 25.71 13.28
C ARG A 352 -0.35 25.84 11.74
N ASN A 353 -1.42 26.36 11.13
CA ASN A 353 -1.45 26.69 9.71
C ASN A 353 -1.19 28.19 9.53
N PRO A 354 -0.34 28.60 8.55
CA PRO A 354 -0.11 30.00 8.26
C PRO A 354 -1.40 30.74 7.90
N ILE A 355 -1.60 31.92 8.47
CA ILE A 355 -2.65 32.84 8.07
C ILE A 355 -2.07 33.78 7.01
N VAL A 356 -2.77 33.92 5.90
CA VAL A 356 -2.37 34.87 4.83
C VAL A 356 -2.84 36.27 5.23
N PRO A 357 -1.96 37.28 5.25
CA PRO A 357 -2.34 38.66 5.53
C PRO A 357 -3.37 39.22 4.53
N ILE A 358 -4.28 40.08 5.01
CA ILE A 358 -5.38 40.64 4.18
C ILE A 358 -4.82 41.49 3.02
N ASN A 359 -3.73 42.22 3.25
CA ASN A 359 -3.09 43.06 2.24
C ASN A 359 -2.49 42.26 1.07
N VAL A 360 -2.29 40.95 1.21
CA VAL A 360 -1.80 40.07 0.14
C VAL A 360 -2.82 39.04 -0.32
N SER A 361 -4.04 39.02 0.22
CA SER A 361 -5.03 37.99 -0.09
C SER A 361 -5.63 38.10 -1.50
N ASN A 362 -5.61 39.31 -2.08
CA ASN A 362 -6.19 39.58 -3.40
C ASN A 362 -5.23 39.30 -4.56
N ASP A 363 -3.94 39.06 -4.27
CA ASP A 363 -2.94 38.70 -5.26
C ASP A 363 -2.62 37.20 -5.12
N LEU A 364 -2.94 36.42 -6.15
CA LEU A 364 -2.75 34.98 -6.13
C LEU A 364 -1.28 34.59 -5.91
N MET A 365 -0.33 35.29 -6.52
CA MET A 365 1.10 34.97 -6.40
C MET A 365 1.62 35.28 -4.99
N LEU A 366 1.25 36.44 -4.44
CA LEU A 366 1.60 36.80 -3.07
C LEU A 366 0.90 35.92 -2.04
N PHE A 367 -0.34 35.50 -2.28
CA PHE A 367 -1.06 34.53 -1.46
C PHE A 367 -0.29 33.19 -1.39
N ARG A 368 0.13 32.67 -2.55
CA ARG A 368 0.89 31.41 -2.64
C ARG A 368 2.23 31.53 -1.92
N LYS A 369 2.95 32.63 -2.15
CA LYS A 369 4.23 32.93 -1.49
C LYS A 369 4.08 33.05 0.03
N SER A 370 3.06 33.78 0.50
CA SER A 370 2.79 33.97 1.93
C SER A 370 2.57 32.63 2.65
N LYS A 371 1.81 31.71 2.07
CA LYS A 371 1.65 30.35 2.63
C LYS A 371 2.96 29.58 2.67
N ASN A 372 3.73 29.59 1.58
CA ASN A 372 5.01 28.90 1.50
C ASN A 372 6.00 29.43 2.56
N VAL A 373 6.17 30.75 2.64
CA VAL A 373 7.00 31.43 3.66
C VAL A 373 6.50 31.09 5.07
N GLY A 374 5.19 31.08 5.29
CA GLY A 374 4.63 30.72 6.58
C GLY A 374 4.96 29.29 7.01
N PHE A 375 4.95 28.33 6.08
CA PHE A 375 5.38 26.96 6.38
C PHE A 375 6.90 26.84 6.55
N LYS A 376 7.71 27.61 5.80
CA LYS A 376 9.16 27.73 6.06
C LYS A 376 9.44 28.23 7.47
N LYS A 377 8.73 29.29 7.91
CA LYS A 377 8.83 29.78 9.30
C LYS A 377 8.48 28.69 10.30
N ARG A 378 7.32 28.05 10.15
CA ARG A 378 6.90 26.95 11.03
C ARG A 378 7.95 25.83 11.08
N PHE A 379 8.54 25.49 9.95
CA PHE A 379 9.59 24.50 9.85
C PHE A 379 10.83 24.92 10.65
N LEU A 380 11.31 26.15 10.46
CA LEU A 380 12.44 26.71 11.20
C LEU A 380 12.17 26.73 12.72
N ASP A 381 10.96 27.08 13.13
CA ASP A 381 10.54 27.07 14.54
C ASP A 381 10.48 25.66 15.15
N CYS A 382 10.32 24.62 14.32
CA CYS A 382 10.31 23.22 14.75
C CYS A 382 11.71 22.60 14.82
N LEU A 383 12.74 23.27 14.29
CA LEU A 383 14.11 22.78 14.43
C LEU A 383 14.53 22.86 15.90
N PRO A 384 15.21 21.83 16.44
CA PRO A 384 15.79 21.94 17.77
C PRO A 384 16.65 23.21 17.81
N SER A 385 16.39 24.10 18.77
CA SER A 385 17.23 25.27 18.97
C SER A 385 18.67 24.77 19.12
N GLN A 386 19.51 25.08 18.14
CA GLN A 386 20.96 24.99 18.28
C GLN A 386 21.40 26.10 19.24
N SER A 387 20.90 26.08 20.47
CA SER A 387 21.46 26.90 21.54
C SER A 387 22.83 26.32 21.82
N CYS A 388 23.84 27.06 21.38
CA CYS A 388 25.21 26.97 21.84
C CYS A 388 25.25 26.57 23.31
N LYS A 389 25.64 25.32 23.58
CA LYS A 389 26.51 25.07 24.74
C LYS A 389 27.90 25.53 24.32
N THR A 390 28.07 26.85 24.17
CA THR A 390 29.36 27.43 24.47
C THR A 390 29.45 27.34 25.97
N ASP A 391 30.26 26.40 26.45
CA ASP A 391 30.74 26.39 27.81
C ASP A 391 31.42 27.74 28.07
N SER A 392 30.64 28.67 28.60
CA SER A 392 31.12 29.90 29.20
C SER A 392 31.12 29.69 30.71
N ASN A 393 32.30 29.29 31.19
CA ASN A 393 32.91 29.55 32.49
C ASN A 393 32.18 29.10 33.78
N CYS A 394 32.76 28.08 34.44
CA CYS A 394 33.51 28.23 35.69
C CYS A 394 34.17 26.91 36.10
#